data_AF-D2YBX0-F1
#
_entry.id   AF-D2YBX0-F1
#
_cell.length_a   1.000
_cell.length_b   1.000
_cell.length_c   1.000
_cell.angle_alpha   90.00
_cell.angle_beta   90.00
_cell.angle_gamma   90.00
#
_symmetry.space_group_name_H-M   'P 1'
#
loop_
_entity.id
_entity.type
_entity.pdbx_description
1 polymer ?
#
loop_
_entity_poly.entity_id
_entity_poly.type
_entity_poly.pdbx_seq_one_letter_code
_entity_poly.pdbx_strand_id
1 'polypeptide(L)'
;MSQPLASLHEVHISSLVVHTLPEHLLTVKQQVSELRDVEIYGEDPQGKLVVVIETDRQGFITETIEHINNLPNVLNAFLVFHQVETATEEEL
;
A
#
# COMPACT_ATOMS: atom_id res chain seq x y z
N MET A 1 -4.31 34.91 23.15
CA MET A 1 -4.61 34.82 21.72
C MET A 1 -4.33 33.39 21.31
N SER A 2 -5.36 32.58 21.15
CA SER A 2 -5.22 31.18 20.74
C SER A 2 -4.91 31.17 19.24
N GLN A 3 -3.70 30.77 18.85
CA GLN A 3 -3.44 30.41 17.46
C GLN A 3 -4.36 29.22 17.10
N PRO A 4 -4.97 29.19 15.91
CA PRO A 4 -5.62 27.97 15.44
C PRO A 4 -4.52 26.92 15.22
N LEU A 5 -4.71 25.70 15.74
CA LEU A 5 -3.87 24.58 15.32
C LEU A 5 -4.05 24.44 13.82
N ALA A 6 -2.97 24.64 13.05
CA ALA A 6 -2.91 24.23 11.66
C ALA A 6 -3.40 22.78 11.55
N SER A 7 -4.25 22.49 10.58
CA SER A 7 -4.80 21.15 10.42
C SER A 7 -3.66 20.24 9.97
N LEU A 8 -3.17 19.37 10.86
CA LEU A 8 -2.15 18.38 10.52
C LEU A 8 -2.79 17.37 9.55
N HIS A 9 -2.29 17.29 8.32
CA HIS A 9 -2.69 16.25 7.38
C HIS A 9 -1.69 15.09 7.49
N GLU A 10 -2.19 13.92 7.87
CA GLU A 10 -1.40 12.68 7.97
C GLU A 10 -1.53 11.90 6.66
N VAL A 11 -0.39 11.54 6.07
CA VAL A 11 -0.31 10.66 4.90
C VAL A 11 0.48 9.42 5.29
N HIS A 12 -0.10 8.26 5.09
CA HIS A 12 0.53 6.97 5.33
C HIS A 12 1.09 6.41 4.03
N ILE A 13 2.41 6.20 4.00
CA ILE A 13 3.14 5.58 2.88
C ILE A 13 3.59 4.20 3.33
N SER A 14 3.12 3.16 2.64
CA SER A 14 3.34 1.76 3.04
C SER A 14 3.85 0.95 1.86
N SER A 15 4.85 0.10 2.10
CA SER A 15 5.31 -0.88 1.11
C SER A 15 5.01 -2.29 1.58
N LEU A 16 4.51 -3.11 0.66
CA LEU A 16 4.13 -4.49 0.88
C LEU A 16 4.83 -5.40 -0.11
N VAL A 17 5.10 -6.62 0.33
CA VAL A 17 5.46 -7.70 -0.56
C VAL A 17 4.28 -8.65 -0.67
N VAL A 18 3.83 -8.86 -1.92
CA VAL A 18 2.85 -9.87 -2.27
C VAL A 18 3.59 -11.07 -2.84
N HIS A 19 3.38 -12.23 -2.23
CA HIS A 19 4.01 -13.48 -2.61
C HIS A 19 2.97 -14.40 -3.26
N THR A 20 3.37 -14.99 -4.37
CA THR A 20 2.57 -15.83 -5.27
C THR A 20 3.46 -16.95 -5.79
N LEU A 21 2.88 -17.93 -6.49
CA LEU A 21 3.69 -18.82 -7.33
C LEU A 21 4.11 -18.08 -8.63
N PRO A 22 5.31 -18.34 -9.19
CA PRO A 22 5.77 -17.71 -10.43
C PRO A 22 4.77 -17.75 -11.59
N GLU A 23 4.06 -18.86 -11.76
CA GLU A 23 3.05 -19.05 -12.81
C GLU A 23 1.80 -18.15 -12.67
N HIS A 24 1.58 -17.57 -11.49
CA HIS A 24 0.45 -16.69 -11.19
C HIS A 24 0.83 -15.22 -11.05
N LEU A 25 2.12 -14.90 -11.14
CA LEU A 25 2.65 -13.54 -10.92
C LEU A 25 1.94 -12.49 -11.78
N LEU A 26 1.80 -12.74 -13.09
CA LEU A 26 1.15 -11.81 -14.02
C LEU A 26 -0.34 -11.62 -13.71
N THR A 27 -1.04 -12.71 -13.38
CA THR A 27 -2.46 -12.67 -13.02
C THR A 27 -2.69 -11.86 -11.75
N VAL A 28 -1.91 -12.14 -10.70
CA VAL A 28 -2.01 -11.40 -9.44
C VAL A 28 -1.60 -9.94 -9.63
N LYS A 29 -0.56 -9.66 -10.42
CA LYS A 29 -0.16 -8.29 -10.76
C LYS A 29 -1.31 -7.52 -11.36
N GLN A 30 -2.03 -8.09 -12.33
CA GLN A 30 -3.18 -7.45 -12.95
C GLN A 30 -4.29 -7.16 -11.93
N GLN A 31 -4.62 -8.13 -11.07
CA GLN A 31 -5.63 -7.95 -10.01
C GLN A 31 -5.24 -6.84 -9.01
N VAL A 32 -3.98 -6.81 -8.59
CA VAL A 32 -3.47 -5.79 -7.66
C VAL A 32 -3.46 -4.40 -8.31
N SER A 33 -3.14 -4.30 -9.60
CA SER A 33 -3.18 -3.03 -10.34
C SER A 33 -4.58 -2.43 -10.53
N GLU A 34 -5.64 -3.21 -10.28
CA GLU A 34 -7.03 -2.72 -10.33
C GLU A 34 -7.48 -2.09 -9.00
N LEU A 35 -6.68 -2.22 -7.93
CA LEU A 35 -6.96 -1.62 -6.64
C LEU A 35 -6.71 -0.11 -6.68
N ARG A 36 -7.54 0.65 -5.96
CA ARG A 36 -7.34 2.10 -5.79
C ARG A 36 -6.20 2.36 -4.81
N ASP A 37 -5.49 3.46 -5.04
CA ASP A 37 -4.44 3.98 -4.15
C ASP A 37 -3.30 2.95 -3.91
N VAL A 38 -3.05 2.11 -4.92
CA VAL A 38 -2.06 1.04 -4.94
C VAL A 38 -1.21 1.16 -6.19
N GLU A 39 0.11 1.11 -6.05
CA GLU A 39 1.06 1.10 -7.15
C GLU A 39 2.02 -0.09 -7.06
N ILE A 40 2.35 -0.71 -8.20
CA ILE A 40 3.32 -1.81 -8.25
C ILE A 40 4.69 -1.24 -8.65
N TYR A 41 5.61 -1.19 -7.69
CA TYR A 41 6.95 -0.62 -7.88
C TYR A 41 7.96 -1.63 -8.43
N GLY A 42 7.68 -2.93 -8.31
CA GLY A 42 8.61 -3.95 -8.77
C GLY A 42 8.04 -5.36 -8.75
N GLU A 43 8.71 -6.25 -9.45
CA GLU A 43 8.40 -7.67 -9.47
C GLU A 43 9.67 -8.51 -9.47
N ASP A 44 9.57 -9.71 -8.91
CA ASP A 44 10.58 -10.75 -9.01
C ASP A 44 9.94 -11.94 -9.75
N PRO A 45 10.53 -12.43 -10.85
CA PRO A 45 10.06 -13.62 -11.55
C PRO A 45 9.89 -14.87 -10.66
N GLN A 46 10.48 -14.90 -9.46
CA GLN A 46 10.25 -15.93 -8.46
C GLN A 46 8.90 -15.81 -7.72
N GLY A 47 8.00 -14.93 -8.16
CA GLY A 47 6.62 -14.85 -7.66
C GLY A 47 6.39 -13.74 -6.62
N LYS A 48 7.19 -12.67 -6.61
CA LYS A 48 7.01 -11.55 -5.68
C LYS A 48 6.62 -10.26 -6.41
N LEU A 49 5.76 -9.47 -5.79
CA LEU A 49 5.45 -8.10 -6.18
C LEU A 49 5.79 -7.17 -5.03
N VAL A 50 6.38 -6.02 -5.36
CA VAL A 50 6.54 -4.90 -4.43
C VAL A 50 5.42 -3.91 -4.74
N VAL A 51 4.61 -3.66 -3.73
CA VAL A 51 3.40 -2.83 -3.82
C VAL A 51 3.56 -1.65 -2.87
N VAL A 52 3.14 -0.47 -3.29
CA VAL A 52 3.13 0.76 -2.48
C VAL A 52 1.69 1.26 -2.34
N ILE A 53 1.33 1.68 -1.13
CA ILE A 53 0.05 2.29 -0.79
C ILE A 53 0.34 3.66 -0.20
N GLU A 54 -0.36 4.67 -0.71
CA GLU A 54 -0.35 6.03 -0.16
C GLU A 54 -1.79 6.42 0.17
N THR A 55 -2.05 6.76 1.44
CA THR A 55 -3.42 7.06 1.90
C THR A 55 -3.42 7.97 3.10
N ASP A 56 -4.44 8.82 3.24
CA ASP A 56 -4.69 9.64 4.43
C ASP A 56 -5.41 8.86 5.56
N ARG A 57 -5.67 7.56 5.35
CA ARG A 57 -6.46 6.72 6.27
C ARG A 57 -5.70 5.48 6.71
N GLN A 58 -5.23 5.46 7.96
CA GLN A 58 -4.51 4.31 8.51
C GLN A 58 -5.22 2.96 8.31
N GLY A 59 -6.55 2.90 8.54
CA GLY A 59 -7.32 1.65 8.42
C GLY A 59 -7.33 1.06 7.00
N PHE A 60 -7.13 1.90 5.98
CA PHE A 60 -7.14 1.49 4.58
C PHE A 60 -5.98 0.53 4.25
N ILE A 61 -4.83 0.66 4.93
CA ILE A 61 -3.67 -0.22 4.71
C ILE A 61 -3.98 -1.65 5.14
N THR A 62 -4.56 -1.82 6.33
CA THR A 62 -4.93 -3.15 6.84
C THR A 62 -6.02 -3.79 5.97
N GLU A 63 -7.05 -3.02 5.59
CA GLU A 63 -8.10 -3.49 4.68
C GLU A 63 -7.53 -3.92 3.32
N THR A 64 -6.57 -3.17 2.78
CA THR A 64 -5.91 -3.51 1.52
C THR A 64 -5.05 -4.77 1.65
N ILE A 65 -4.31 -4.94 2.75
CA ILE A 65 -3.56 -6.17 3.03
C ILE A 65 -4.49 -7.38 3.08
N GLU A 66 -5.60 -7.27 3.80
CA GLU A 66 -6.59 -8.34 3.91
C GLU A 66 -7.22 -8.64 2.55
N HIS A 67 -7.55 -7.61 1.77
CA HIS A 67 -8.09 -7.77 0.42
C HIS A 67 -7.12 -8.53 -0.49
N ILE A 68 -5.85 -8.11 -0.54
CA ILE A 68 -4.82 -8.76 -1.36
C ILE A 68 -4.59 -10.20 -0.90
N ASN A 69 -4.52 -10.45 0.41
CA ASN A 69 -4.37 -11.81 0.95
C ASN A 69 -5.52 -12.75 0.54
N ASN A 70 -6.71 -12.21 0.30
CA ASN A 70 -7.88 -12.98 -0.12
C ASN A 70 -8.00 -13.14 -1.66
N LEU A 71 -7.10 -12.55 -2.45
CA LEU A 71 -7.09 -12.75 -3.89
C LEU A 71 -6.69 -14.19 -4.25
N PRO A 72 -7.29 -14.78 -5.29
CA PRO A 72 -6.87 -16.09 -5.79
C PRO A 72 -5.37 -16.08 -6.15
N ASN A 73 -4.67 -17.15 -5.77
CA ASN A 73 -3.25 -17.37 -6.06
C ASN A 73 -2.25 -16.48 -5.31
N VAL A 74 -2.73 -15.63 -4.40
CA VAL A 74 -1.87 -14.98 -3.40
C VAL A 74 -1.58 -15.97 -2.27
N LEU A 75 -0.29 -16.17 -1.97
CA LEU A 75 0.16 -16.99 -0.85
C LEU A 75 0.19 -16.17 0.44
N ASN A 76 0.66 -14.93 0.34
CA ASN A 76 0.75 -13.99 1.46
C ASN A 76 1.00 -12.57 0.94
N ALA A 77 0.43 -11.56 1.58
CA ALA A 77 0.80 -10.16 1.47
C ALA A 77 1.17 -9.62 2.85
N PHE A 78 2.37 -9.08 2.97
CA PHE A 78 2.89 -8.58 4.24
C PHE A 78 3.54 -7.20 4.09
N LEU A 79 3.34 -6.38 5.11
CA LEU A 79 3.91 -5.04 5.22
C LEU A 79 5.42 -5.15 5.49
N VAL A 80 6.22 -4.45 4.68
CA VAL A 80 7.68 -4.37 4.82
C VAL A 80 8.10 -3.01 5.37
N PHE A 81 7.38 -1.96 4.98
CA PHE A 81 7.68 -0.59 5.38
C PHE A 81 6.39 0.18 5.63
N HIS A 82 6.42 1.06 6.62
CA HIS A 82 5.34 2.00 6.90
C HIS A 82 5.91 3.29 7.47
N GLN A 83 5.54 4.41 6.87
CA GLN A 83 5.87 5.75 7.31
C GLN A 83 4.60 6.58 7.35
N VAL A 84 4.51 7.46 8.34
CA VAL A 84 3.48 8.50 8.43
C VAL A 84 4.17 9.83 8.21
N GLU A 85 3.79 10.52 7.17
CA GLU A 85 4.19 11.89 6.90
C GLU A 85 3.13 12.84 7.47
N THR A 86 3.58 13.90 8.12
CA THR A 86 2.71 14.97 8.61
C THR A 86 3.03 16.21 7.82
N ALA A 87 2.07 16.68 7.03
CA ALA A 87 2.17 17.96 6.35
C ALA A 87 1.43 19.01 7.15
N THR A 88 2.13 20.10 7.48
CA THR A 88 1.51 21.34 7.95
C THR A 88 1.02 22.15 6.75
N GLU A 89 -0.19 22.70 6.81
CA GLU A 89 -0.81 23.55 5.76
C GLU A 89 0.07 24.75 5.30
N GLU A 90 1.17 25.06 5.98
CA GLU A 90 2.12 26.13 5.61
C GLU A 90 3.12 25.73 4.50
N GLU A 91 3.21 24.45 4.11
CA GLU A 91 4.18 23.94 3.13
C GLU A 91 3.60 23.56 1.75
N LEU A 92 2.31 23.84 1.49
CA LEU A 92 1.63 23.68 0.19
C LEU A 92 1.36 25.03 -0.49
#